data_AF-A0A843EGI1-F1
#
_entry.id   AF-A0A843EGI1-F1
#
_cell.length_a   1.000
_cell.length_b   1.000
_cell.length_c   1.000
_cell.angle_alpha   90.00
_cell.angle_beta   90.00
_cell.angle_gamma   90.00
#
_symmetry.space_group_name_H-M   'P 1'
#
loop_
_entity.id
_entity.type
_entity.pdbx_description
1 polymer ?
#
loop_
_entity_poly.entity_id
_entity_poly.type
_entity_poly.pdbx_seq_one_letter_code
_entity_poly.pdbx_strand_id
1 'polypeptide(L)'
;MTQGRLGIVLCPMTDDNFMYSIAKDPEKKSIYVVKATNNTSIKAKLDKAGIPYEVLDWDTDIVCRRRGPSGDDFGILIYCIDLGLHSKPAELKSTVEGIARKMQPYVDAIGFYLGTCGNYDWNIPRWCEAEGLKPSAMFCDKNGEL
;
A
#
# COMPACT_ATOMS: atom_id res chain seq x y z
N MET A 1 -6.33 21.03 6.26
CA MET A 1 -6.47 19.58 6.47
C MET A 1 -6.10 18.91 5.17
N THR A 2 -5.22 17.92 5.22
CA THR A 2 -4.83 17.14 4.04
C THR A 2 -5.99 16.28 3.59
N GLN A 3 -6.20 16.21 2.27
CA GLN A 3 -7.25 15.44 1.63
C GLN A 3 -6.64 14.58 0.54
N GLY A 4 -7.31 13.48 0.20
CA GLY A 4 -6.88 12.57 -0.87
C GLY A 4 -6.74 11.14 -0.39
N ARG A 5 -6.53 10.25 -1.37
CA ARG A 5 -6.56 8.81 -1.17
C ARG A 5 -5.20 8.23 -1.55
N LEU A 6 -4.46 7.74 -0.59
CA LEU A 6 -3.18 7.07 -0.82
C LEU A 6 -3.38 5.55 -0.84
N GLY A 7 -3.07 4.93 -1.97
CA GLY A 7 -2.91 3.48 -2.05
C GLY A 7 -1.55 3.08 -1.51
N ILE A 8 -1.48 2.05 -0.68
CA ILE A 8 -0.22 1.47 -0.21
C ILE A 8 -0.17 0.00 -0.62
N VAL A 9 0.86 -0.38 -1.37
CA VAL A 9 1.21 -1.78 -1.58
C VAL A 9 2.31 -2.14 -0.59
N LEU A 10 2.02 -3.08 0.30
CA LEU A 10 2.84 -3.38 1.48
C LEU A 10 3.38 -4.81 1.45
N CYS A 11 4.70 -4.95 1.56
CA CYS A 11 5.34 -6.20 1.92
C CYS A 11 5.34 -6.40 3.44
N PRO A 12 5.01 -7.60 3.96
CA PRO A 12 5.11 -7.90 5.39
C PRO A 12 6.51 -7.71 5.99
N MET A 13 7.58 -7.68 5.19
CA MET A 13 8.95 -7.43 5.68
C MET A 13 9.24 -5.95 5.95
N THR A 14 8.47 -5.04 5.35
CA THR A 14 8.67 -3.58 5.43
C THR A 14 7.51 -2.89 6.14
N ASP A 15 6.65 -3.66 6.82
CA ASP A 15 5.52 -3.13 7.58
C ASP A 15 5.95 -2.32 8.81
N ASP A 16 7.11 -2.61 9.41
CA ASP A 16 7.68 -1.76 10.47
C ASP A 16 8.05 -0.37 9.97
N ASN A 17 8.59 -0.24 8.75
CA ASN A 17 8.89 1.05 8.13
C ASN A 17 7.61 1.85 7.87
N PHE A 18 6.56 1.16 7.40
CA PHE A 18 5.24 1.78 7.24
C PHE A 18 4.66 2.22 8.59
N MET A 19 4.72 1.36 9.61
CA MET A 19 4.24 1.65 10.96
C MET A 19 4.96 2.86 11.57
N TYR A 20 6.28 2.96 11.39
CA TYR A 20 7.05 4.12 11.82
C TYR A 20 6.55 5.40 11.15
N SER A 21 6.33 5.35 9.83
CA SER A 21 5.88 6.51 9.04
C SER A 21 4.51 7.00 9.50
N ILE A 22 3.54 6.09 9.67
CA ILE A 22 2.18 6.49 10.10
C ILE A 22 2.13 6.97 11.55
N ALA A 23 2.96 6.41 12.44
CA ALA A 23 2.99 6.76 13.86
C ALA A 23 3.69 8.10 14.13
N LYS A 24 4.57 8.53 13.22
CA LYS A 24 5.29 9.81 13.33
C LYS A 24 4.63 10.95 12.58
N ASP A 25 3.81 10.64 11.58
CA ASP A 25 3.05 11.64 10.86
C ASP A 25 1.88 12.16 11.73
N PRO A 26 1.89 13.45 12.13
CA PRO A 26 0.89 14.02 13.03
C PRO A 26 -0.46 14.29 12.35
N GLU A 27 -0.55 14.16 11.02
CA GLU A 27 -1.79 14.43 10.32
C GLU A 27 -2.85 13.37 10.64
N LYS A 28 -4.12 13.81 10.74
CA LYS A 28 -5.24 12.89 10.90
C LYS A 28 -5.40 12.10 9.59
N LYS A 29 -5.50 10.77 9.71
CA LYS A 29 -5.67 9.86 8.58
C LYS A 29 -6.60 8.71 8.94
N SER A 30 -7.38 8.26 7.98
CA SER A 30 -8.22 7.05 8.10
C SER A 30 -7.52 5.87 7.42
N ILE A 31 -7.37 4.75 8.12
CA ILE A 31 -6.66 3.57 7.61
C ILE A 31 -7.65 2.47 7.23
N TYR A 32 -7.49 1.94 6.02
CA TYR A 32 -8.30 0.85 5.47
C TYR A 32 -7.37 -0.28 5.04
N VAL A 33 -7.57 -1.47 5.56
CA VAL A 33 -6.79 -2.67 5.23
C VAL A 33 -7.63 -3.58 4.36
N VAL A 34 -7.16 -3.87 3.15
CA VAL A 34 -7.80 -4.82 2.27
C VAL A 34 -7.70 -6.23 2.88
N LYS A 35 -8.83 -6.93 2.91
CA LYS A 35 -8.92 -8.33 3.30
C LYS A 35 -8.11 -9.17 2.31
N ALA A 36 -7.03 -9.77 2.80
CA ALA A 36 -6.17 -10.69 2.08
C ALA A 36 -5.69 -11.78 3.03
N THR A 37 -5.11 -12.86 2.50
CA THR A 37 -4.57 -13.98 3.30
C THR A 37 -3.47 -13.54 4.27
N ASN A 38 -2.68 -12.52 3.92
CA ASN A 38 -1.46 -12.15 4.63
C ASN A 38 -1.47 -10.72 5.23
N ASN A 39 -2.59 -10.29 5.80
CA ASN A 39 -2.68 -9.00 6.50
C ASN A 39 -2.55 -9.08 8.03
N THR A 40 -2.30 -10.27 8.59
CA THR A 40 -2.22 -10.48 10.05
C THR A 40 -1.13 -9.64 10.71
N SER A 41 0.05 -9.52 10.09
CA SER A 41 1.18 -8.77 10.66
C SER A 41 0.84 -7.28 10.84
N ILE A 42 0.42 -6.61 9.76
CA ILE A 42 0.11 -5.18 9.82
C ILE A 42 -1.05 -4.89 10.79
N LYS A 43 -2.08 -5.74 10.81
CA LYS A 43 -3.22 -5.59 11.72
C LYS A 43 -2.77 -5.65 13.18
N ALA A 44 -1.98 -6.66 13.54
CA ALA A 44 -1.45 -6.79 14.89
C ALA A 44 -0.58 -5.58 15.30
N LYS A 45 0.17 -5.00 14.37
CA LYS A 45 0.99 -3.81 14.63
C LYS A 45 0.13 -2.55 14.81
N LEU A 46 -0.91 -2.37 13.99
CA LEU A 46 -1.89 -1.28 14.15
C LEU A 46 -2.62 -1.39 15.50
N ASP A 47 -3.09 -2.59 15.86
CA ASP A 47 -3.75 -2.87 17.15
C ASP A 47 -2.82 -2.54 18.33
N LYS A 48 -1.56 -3.00 18.28
CA LYS A 48 -0.55 -2.72 19.32
C LYS A 48 -0.25 -1.23 19.47
N ALA A 49 -0.28 -0.48 18.38
CA ALA A 49 -0.05 0.95 18.37
C ALA A 49 -1.30 1.78 18.75
N GLY A 50 -2.46 1.14 18.92
CA GLY A 50 -3.73 1.84 19.17
C GLY A 50 -4.20 2.68 17.99
N ILE A 51 -3.78 2.35 16.77
CA ILE A 51 -4.15 3.08 15.55
C ILE A 51 -5.41 2.44 14.96
N PRO A 52 -6.54 3.16 14.89
CA PRO A 52 -7.77 2.60 14.36
C PRO A 52 -7.67 2.33 12.86
N TYR A 53 -8.23 1.20 12.43
CA TYR A 53 -8.34 0.84 11.02
C TYR A 53 -9.63 0.07 10.75
N GLU A 54 -10.06 0.09 9.49
CA GLU A 54 -11.16 -0.74 8.99
C GLU A 54 -10.64 -1.86 8.10
N VAL A 55 -11.25 -3.04 8.17
CA VAL A 55 -10.97 -4.13 7.22
C VAL A 55 -12.04 -4.12 6.13
N LEU A 56 -11.60 -4.04 4.88
CA LEU A 56 -12.47 -3.95 3.72
C LEU A 56 -12.28 -5.13 2.78
N ASP A 57 -13.38 -5.66 2.26
CA ASP A 57 -13.36 -6.62 1.18
C ASP A 57 -13.24 -5.91 -0.18
N TRP A 58 -12.43 -6.46 -1.08
CA TRP A 58 -12.13 -5.77 -2.33
C TRP A 58 -13.39 -5.57 -3.19
N ASP A 59 -14.16 -6.64 -3.39
CA ASP A 59 -15.25 -6.63 -4.35
C ASP A 59 -16.49 -5.95 -3.75
N THR A 60 -16.80 -6.26 -2.50
CA THR A 60 -18.05 -5.79 -1.88
C THR A 60 -17.95 -4.40 -1.26
N ASP A 61 -16.78 -3.97 -0.80
CA ASP A 61 -16.62 -2.64 -0.18
C ASP A 61 -16.03 -1.62 -1.16
N ILE A 62 -14.89 -1.95 -1.78
CA ILE A 62 -14.10 -1.00 -2.57
C ILE A 62 -14.68 -0.84 -3.98
N VAL A 63 -14.86 -1.94 -4.71
CA VAL A 63 -15.40 -1.90 -6.08
C VAL A 63 -16.83 -1.36 -6.09
N CYS A 64 -17.67 -1.81 -5.17
CA CYS A 64 -19.04 -1.29 -5.01
C CYS A 64 -19.11 0.10 -4.35
N ARG A 65 -17.97 0.72 -3.97
CA ARG A 65 -17.89 2.03 -3.32
C ARG A 65 -18.80 2.16 -2.08
N ARG A 66 -18.98 1.07 -1.33
CA ARG A 66 -19.77 1.08 -0.09
C ARG A 66 -18.99 1.66 1.08
N ARG A 67 -17.69 1.38 1.13
CA ARG A 67 -16.75 1.82 2.16
C ARG A 67 -15.37 2.06 1.55
N GLY A 68 -14.51 2.75 2.28
CA GLY A 68 -13.14 3.08 1.85
C GLY A 68 -12.83 4.56 1.95
N PRO A 69 -11.64 4.97 1.49
CA PRO A 69 -11.22 6.37 1.51
C PRO A 69 -12.24 7.27 0.80
N SER A 70 -12.88 8.19 1.55
CA SER A 70 -13.67 9.27 0.95
C SER A 70 -12.75 10.41 0.50
N GLY A 71 -13.29 11.41 -0.20
CA GLY A 71 -12.50 12.60 -0.57
C GLY A 71 -12.39 13.63 0.54
N ASP A 72 -13.09 13.42 1.66
CA ASP A 72 -13.34 14.48 2.66
C ASP A 72 -12.18 14.59 3.67
N ASP A 73 -11.58 13.46 4.01
CA ASP A 73 -10.41 13.31 4.88
C ASP A 73 -9.28 12.56 4.12
N PHE A 74 -8.04 12.68 4.58
CA PHE A 74 -6.94 11.87 4.05
C PHE A 74 -7.11 10.39 4.43
N GLY A 75 -7.17 9.52 3.42
CA GLY A 75 -7.39 8.08 3.60
C GLY A 75 -6.29 7.23 3.00
N ILE A 76 -5.88 6.19 3.72
CA ILE A 76 -4.85 5.24 3.30
C ILE A 76 -5.48 3.86 3.07
N LEU A 77 -5.41 3.36 1.84
CA LEU A 77 -5.87 2.02 1.47
C LEU A 77 -4.68 1.07 1.32
N ILE A 78 -4.55 0.10 2.22
CA ILE A 78 -3.42 -0.82 2.31
C ILE A 78 -3.76 -2.17 1.68
N TYR A 79 -2.98 -2.58 0.69
CA TYR A 79 -2.98 -3.93 0.13
C TYR A 79 -1.68 -4.64 0.52
N CYS A 80 -1.78 -5.72 1.30
CA CYS A 80 -0.62 -6.52 1.69
C CYS A 80 -0.36 -7.63 0.67
N ILE A 81 0.86 -7.68 0.12
CA ILE A 81 1.28 -8.78 -0.77
C ILE A 81 1.64 -10.04 0.02
N ASP A 82 1.63 -11.18 -0.65
CA ASP A 82 1.99 -12.45 -0.04
C ASP A 82 3.51 -12.56 0.19
N LEU A 83 3.92 -12.93 1.42
CA LEU A 83 5.32 -13.14 1.79
C LEU A 83 6.01 -14.21 0.92
N GLY A 84 5.26 -15.22 0.45
CA GLY A 84 5.78 -16.30 -0.38
C GLY A 84 6.31 -15.86 -1.75
N LEU A 85 5.89 -14.68 -2.23
CA LEU A 85 6.30 -14.15 -3.53
C LEU A 85 7.78 -13.75 -3.58
N HIS A 86 8.45 -13.62 -2.43
CA HIS A 86 9.90 -13.38 -2.36
C HIS A 86 10.73 -14.44 -3.07
N SER A 87 10.24 -15.69 -3.10
CA SER A 87 10.93 -16.80 -3.74
C SER A 87 10.79 -16.80 -5.27
N LYS A 88 9.97 -15.91 -5.84
CA LYS A 88 9.59 -15.92 -7.26
C LYS A 88 9.47 -14.49 -7.85
N PRO A 89 10.60 -13.86 -8.23
CA PRO A 89 10.63 -12.46 -8.66
C PRO A 89 9.68 -12.08 -9.81
N ALA A 90 9.52 -12.96 -10.80
CA ALA A 90 8.60 -12.72 -11.92
C ALA A 90 7.11 -12.72 -11.50
N GLU A 91 6.74 -13.63 -10.59
CA GLU A 91 5.39 -13.67 -10.01
C GLU A 91 5.16 -12.45 -9.11
N LEU A 92 6.17 -12.00 -8.35
CA LEU A 92 6.10 -10.79 -7.55
C LEU A 92 5.87 -9.54 -8.40
N LYS A 93 6.65 -9.36 -9.48
CA LYS A 93 6.52 -8.23 -10.40
C LYS A 93 5.12 -8.15 -10.97
N SER A 94 4.67 -9.22 -11.65
CA SER A 94 3.32 -9.29 -12.23
C SER A 94 2.20 -9.07 -11.20
N THR A 95 2.37 -9.59 -9.98
CA THR A 95 1.41 -9.38 -8.87
C THR A 95 1.31 -7.90 -8.48
N VAL A 96 2.45 -7.25 -8.23
CA VAL A 96 2.47 -5.84 -7.81
C VAL A 96 1.99 -4.93 -8.95
N GLU A 97 2.35 -5.22 -10.20
CA GLU A 97 1.79 -4.51 -11.36
C GLU A 97 0.27 -4.66 -11.47
N GLY A 98 -0.24 -5.87 -11.25
CA GLY A 98 -1.68 -6.16 -11.22
C GLY A 98 -2.40 -5.41 -10.10
N ILE A 99 -1.83 -5.38 -8.89
CA ILE A 99 -2.36 -4.63 -7.76
C ILE A 99 -2.35 -3.13 -8.06
N ALA A 100 -1.24 -2.60 -8.61
CA ALA A 100 -1.12 -1.19 -8.95
C ALA A 100 -2.25 -0.78 -9.91
N ARG A 101 -2.45 -1.51 -11.02
CA ARG A 101 -3.55 -1.28 -11.97
C ARG A 101 -4.92 -1.38 -11.30
N LYS A 102 -5.11 -2.41 -10.47
CA LYS A 102 -6.36 -2.67 -9.74
C LYS A 102 -6.73 -1.53 -8.77
N MET A 103 -5.75 -0.89 -8.13
CA MET A 103 -5.97 0.22 -7.19
C MET A 103 -6.26 1.57 -7.86
N GLN A 104 -5.77 1.80 -9.09
CA GLN A 104 -5.86 3.10 -9.79
C GLN A 104 -7.23 3.80 -9.73
N PRO A 105 -8.38 3.11 -9.92
CA PRO A 105 -9.68 3.80 -9.93
C PRO A 105 -10.14 4.33 -8.56
N TYR A 106 -9.45 3.93 -7.48
CA TYR A 106 -9.90 4.14 -6.09
C TYR A 106 -8.96 5.02 -5.28
N VAL A 107 -7.76 5.33 -5.79
CA VAL A 107 -6.75 6.13 -5.09
C VAL A 107 -6.21 7.23 -5.99
N ASP A 108 -5.63 8.27 -5.41
CA ASP A 108 -5.07 9.43 -6.12
C ASP A 108 -3.56 9.27 -6.38
N ALA A 109 -2.87 8.50 -5.52
CA ALA A 109 -1.48 8.10 -5.69
C ALA A 109 -1.23 6.71 -5.08
N ILE A 110 -0.13 6.06 -5.46
CA ILE A 110 0.30 4.77 -4.88
C ILE A 110 1.70 4.86 -4.29
N GLY A 111 1.83 4.47 -3.02
CA GLY A 111 3.10 4.23 -2.36
C GLY A 111 3.44 2.75 -2.28
N PHE A 112 4.70 2.40 -2.52
CA PHE A 112 5.20 1.03 -2.46
C PHE A 112 6.17 0.89 -1.30
N TYR A 113 5.78 0.10 -0.29
CA TYR A 113 6.65 -0.40 0.76
C TYR A 113 7.05 -1.82 0.39
N LEU A 114 8.12 -1.94 -0.40
CA LEU A 114 8.64 -3.20 -0.92
C LEU A 114 10.15 -3.22 -0.70
N GLY A 115 10.69 -4.33 -0.19
CA GLY A 115 12.13 -4.51 -0.02
C GLY A 115 12.85 -4.83 -1.33
N THR A 116 14.17 -5.03 -1.25
CA THR A 116 15.06 -5.35 -2.39
C THR A 116 14.62 -6.55 -3.23
N CYS A 117 13.95 -7.52 -2.62
CA CYS A 117 13.30 -8.66 -3.26
C CYS A 117 12.27 -8.27 -4.33
N GLY A 118 11.63 -7.11 -4.17
CA GLY A 118 10.71 -6.51 -5.13
C GLY A 118 11.38 -5.63 -6.17
N ASN A 119 12.71 -5.55 -6.22
CA ASN A 119 13.40 -4.52 -6.99
C ASN A 119 14.66 -4.96 -7.74
N TYR A 120 14.90 -6.26 -7.93
CA TYR A 120 15.99 -6.72 -8.79
C TYR A 120 15.68 -6.31 -10.26
N ASP A 121 16.22 -5.16 -10.66
CA ASP A 121 16.06 -4.51 -11.96
C ASP A 121 14.64 -4.02 -12.30
N TRP A 122 13.92 -3.53 -11.30
CA TRP A 122 12.59 -2.98 -11.50
C TRP A 122 12.49 -1.58 -10.88
N ASN A 123 11.97 -0.61 -11.61
CA ASN A 123 11.66 0.72 -11.06
C ASN A 123 10.16 0.93 -11.21
N ILE A 124 9.43 0.67 -10.11
CA ILE A 124 7.97 0.66 -10.12
C ILE A 124 7.38 2.03 -10.48
N PRO A 125 7.91 3.17 -9.96
CA PRO A 125 7.40 4.49 -10.32
C PRO A 125 7.58 4.82 -11.81
N ARG A 126 8.75 4.54 -12.38
CA ARG A 126 8.98 4.72 -13.83
C ARG A 126 8.10 3.82 -14.67
N TRP A 127 7.87 2.59 -14.22
CA TRP A 127 6.94 1.67 -14.89
C TRP A 127 5.49 2.20 -14.83
N CYS A 128 5.03 2.70 -13.67
CA CYS A 128 3.71 3.33 -13.54
C CYS A 128 3.54 4.51 -14.50
N GLU A 129 4.56 5.38 -14.60
CA GLU A 129 4.56 6.51 -15.53
C GLU A 129 4.46 6.05 -16.99
N ALA A 130 5.25 5.05 -17.39
CA ALA A 130 5.22 4.50 -18.75
C ALA A 130 3.86 3.88 -19.13
N GLU A 131 3.14 3.33 -18.14
CA GLU A 131 1.79 2.78 -18.29
C GLU A 131 0.67 3.83 -18.19
N GLY A 132 1.00 5.12 -18.00
CA GLY A 132 0.03 6.20 -17.86
C GLY A 132 -0.79 6.12 -16.56
N LEU A 133 -0.23 5.50 -15.52
CA LEU A 133 -0.88 5.39 -14.22
C LEU A 133 -0.72 6.68 -13.40
N LYS A 134 -1.59 6.86 -12.40
CA LYS A 134 -1.51 7.96 -11.44
C LYS A 134 -0.16 7.96 -10.69
N PRO A 135 0.25 9.12 -10.12
CA PRO A 135 1.52 9.26 -9.45
C PRO A 135 1.81 8.15 -8.46
N SER A 136 3.06 7.69 -8.44
CA SER A 136 3.49 6.67 -7.50
C SER A 136 4.91 6.89 -7.02
N ALA A 137 5.21 6.32 -5.86
CA ALA A 137 6.50 6.45 -5.20
C ALA A 137 6.91 5.14 -4.53
N MET A 138 8.21 4.85 -4.54
CA MET A 138 8.80 3.82 -3.69
C MET A 138 9.37 4.47 -2.45
N PHE A 139 9.12 3.87 -1.29
CA PHE A 139 9.73 4.32 -0.04
C PHE A 139 11.09 3.66 0.13
N CYS A 140 12.13 4.48 0.05
CA CYS A 140 13.52 4.11 0.25
C CYS A 140 14.02 4.67 1.59
N ASP A 141 15.23 4.27 1.97
CA ASP A 141 15.98 4.88 3.06
C ASP A 141 16.41 6.33 2.71
N LYS A 142 17.13 6.96 3.64
CA LYS A 142 17.60 8.35 3.52
C LYS A 142 18.57 8.60 2.35
N ASN A 143 19.22 7.54 1.84
CA ASN A 143 20.17 7.61 0.74
C ASN A 143 19.50 7.28 -0.61
N GLY A 144 18.21 6.92 -0.60
CA GLY A 144 17.48 6.43 -1.77
C GLY A 144 17.69 4.93 -2.03
N GLU A 145 18.28 4.20 -1.08
CA GLU A 145 18.50 2.76 -1.12
C GLU A 145 17.29 2.02 -0.54
N LEU A 146 17.02 0.79 -1.01
CA LEU A 146 15.89 -0.03 -0.54
C LEU A 146 16.26 -0.93 0.63
#